data_AF-X0XR64-F1
#
_entry.id   AF-X0XR64-F1
#
_cell.length_a   1.000
_cell.length_b   1.000
_cell.length_c   1.000
_cell.angle_alpha   90.00
_cell.angle_beta   90.00
_cell.angle_gamma   90.00
#
_symmetry.space_group_name_H-M   'P 1'
#
loop_
_entity.id
_entity.type
_entity.pdbx_description
1 polymer ?
#
loop_
_entity_poly.entity_id
_entity_poly.type
_entity_poly.pdbx_seq_one_letter_code
_entity_poly.pdbx_strand_id
1 'polypeptide(L)'
;VLLDDLGQRGIRRLILGPLRPDSKTLRYLVGIANERRYEVSCEVEDISLELDLPSTWEEYLGILSSKQRHEVRRKLRRLQEKGEVHYRTVEGSESVREVIDLFLKFFRESREDKEIFLTKGRESFFRSLAKAMAKESLLSIGILELDAKPVAAIMCFDYNDTV
;
A
#
# COMPACT_ATOMS: atom_id res chain seq x y z
N VAL A 1 25.34 19.28 -0.85
CA VAL A 1 25.64 19.21 -2.30
C VAL A 1 24.39 18.97 -3.17
N LEU A 2 23.22 18.60 -2.63
CA LEU A 2 21.98 18.48 -3.45
C LEU A 2 21.51 19.84 -3.99
N LEU A 3 21.22 20.82 -3.12
CA LEU A 3 20.69 22.13 -3.55
C LEU A 3 21.66 22.89 -4.47
N ASP A 4 22.97 22.70 -4.27
CA ASP A 4 24.01 23.27 -5.13
C ASP A 4 23.99 22.66 -6.53
N ASP A 5 23.91 21.32 -6.62
CA ASP A 5 23.81 20.59 -7.89
C ASP A 5 22.53 20.97 -8.66
N LEU A 6 21.39 21.02 -7.96
CA LEU A 6 20.13 21.46 -8.55
C LEU A 6 20.24 22.87 -9.13
N GLY A 7 20.84 23.80 -8.39
CA GLY A 7 21.09 25.16 -8.83
C GLY A 7 22.00 25.24 -10.07
N GLN A 8 23.10 24.48 -10.09
CA GLN A 8 24.02 24.39 -11.24
C GLN A 8 23.33 23.85 -12.49
N ARG A 9 22.36 22.95 -12.32
CA ARG A 9 21.53 22.40 -13.40
C ARG A 9 20.37 23.31 -13.79
N GLY A 10 20.27 24.50 -13.22
CA GLY A 10 19.22 25.48 -13.51
C GLY A 10 17.86 25.13 -12.92
N ILE A 11 17.79 24.16 -12.00
CA ILE A 11 16.55 23.74 -11.34
C ILE A 11 16.22 24.76 -10.26
N ARG A 12 15.08 25.42 -10.40
CA ARG A 12 14.63 26.48 -9.49
C ARG A 12 13.55 26.05 -8.50
N ARG A 13 12.97 24.87 -8.71
CA ARG A 13 11.89 24.33 -7.87
C ARG A 13 12.13 22.86 -7.62
N LEU A 14 12.09 22.48 -6.35
CA LEU A 14 12.11 21.10 -5.90
C LEU A 14 10.76 20.80 -5.27
N ILE A 15 10.02 19.86 -5.86
CA ILE A 15 8.79 19.34 -5.29
C ILE A 15 9.11 17.93 -4.82
N LEU A 16 9.02 17.74 -3.50
CA LEU A 16 9.09 16.43 -2.89
C LEU A 16 7.65 15.99 -2.69
N GLY A 17 7.30 14.79 -3.14
CA GLY A 17 5.98 14.21 -2.89
C GLY A 17 5.75 13.97 -1.39
N PRO A 18 4.75 13.14 -1.03
CA PRO A 18 4.46 12.86 0.36
C PRO A 18 5.71 12.37 1.12
N LEU A 19 6.06 13.06 2.20
CA LEU A 19 7.14 12.67 3.09
C LEU A 19 6.57 12.33 4.46
N ARG A 20 7.07 11.25 5.08
CA ARG A 20 6.74 11.00 6.48
C ARG A 20 7.18 12.19 7.35
N PRO A 21 6.41 12.57 8.39
CA PRO A 21 6.77 13.65 9.30
C PRO A 21 8.12 13.44 10.02
N ASP A 22 8.53 12.18 10.22
CA ASP A 22 9.80 11.79 10.83
C ASP A 22 10.94 11.58 9.82
N SER A 23 10.71 11.83 8.53
CA SER A 23 11.72 11.62 7.50
C SER A 23 12.94 12.52 7.68
N LYS A 24 14.13 11.95 7.42
CA LYS A 24 15.39 12.71 7.43
C LYS A 24 15.37 13.87 6.42
N THR A 25 14.69 13.68 5.29
CA THR A 25 14.52 14.71 4.27
C THR A 25 13.80 15.92 4.86
N LEU A 26 12.63 15.74 5.48
CA LEU A 26 11.90 16.85 6.10
C LEU A 26 12.71 17.48 7.23
N ARG A 27 13.34 16.66 8.08
CA ARG A 27 14.11 17.13 9.24
C ARG A 27 15.32 18.00 8.88
N TYR A 28 16.07 17.65 7.84
CA TYR A 28 17.33 18.32 7.52
C TYR A 28 17.25 19.26 6.32
N LEU A 29 16.55 18.86 5.25
CA LEU A 29 16.56 19.63 4.01
C LEU A 29 15.82 20.96 4.17
N VAL A 30 14.72 20.99 4.94
CA VAL A 30 13.97 22.21 5.23
C VAL A 30 14.84 23.23 5.96
N GLY A 31 15.59 22.79 6.98
CA GLY A 31 16.53 23.66 7.71
C GLY A 31 17.60 24.24 6.78
N ILE A 32 18.25 23.40 5.98
CA ILE A 32 19.28 23.82 5.02
C ILE A 32 18.71 24.77 3.97
N ALA A 33 17.49 24.53 3.48
CA ALA A 33 16.83 25.38 2.49
C ALA A 33 16.52 26.78 3.07
N ASN A 34 16.01 26.84 4.31
CA ASN A 34 15.75 28.09 5.02
C ASN A 34 17.03 28.88 5.30
N GLU A 35 18.10 28.23 5.76
CA GLU A 35 19.43 28.87 5.97
C GLU A 35 19.97 29.50 4.68
N ARG A 36 19.70 28.86 3.54
CA ARG A 36 20.07 29.33 2.21
C ARG A 36 19.05 30.29 1.58
N ARG A 37 18.04 30.71 2.34
CA ARG A 37 16.99 31.67 1.94
C ARG A 37 16.14 31.21 0.75
N TYR A 38 15.96 29.91 0.59
CA TYR A 38 14.94 29.39 -0.32
C TYR A 38 13.55 29.59 0.28
N GLU A 39 12.55 29.78 -0.58
CA GLU A 39 11.15 29.67 -0.18
C GLU A 39 10.80 28.20 0.07
N VAL A 40 10.25 27.89 1.24
CA VAL A 40 9.84 26.54 1.61
C VAL A 40 8.38 26.56 2.02
N SER A 41 7.59 25.69 1.38
CA SER A 41 6.21 25.39 1.79
C SER A 41 6.10 23.90 2.13
N CYS A 42 5.40 23.60 3.23
CA CYS A 42 5.09 22.25 3.66
C CYS A 42 3.63 22.22 4.11
N GLU A 43 2.85 21.30 3.54
CA GLU A 43 1.44 21.13 3.84
C GLU A 43 1.19 19.67 4.21
N VAL A 44 0.24 19.44 5.11
CA VAL A 44 -0.21 18.08 5.44
C VAL A 44 -1.07 17.57 4.28
N GLU A 45 -0.60 16.53 3.60
CA GLU A 45 -1.29 15.98 2.43
C GLU A 45 -2.33 14.92 2.82
N ASP A 46 -1.95 13.91 3.60
CA ASP A 46 -2.82 12.82 4.01
C ASP A 46 -2.34 12.15 5.32
N ILE A 47 -3.10 11.18 5.83
CA ILE A 47 -2.78 10.37 7.00
C ILE A 47 -2.48 8.94 6.55
N SER A 48 -1.33 8.42 6.98
CA SER A 48 -1.01 6.99 6.91
C SER A 48 -1.20 6.35 8.29
N LEU A 49 -1.61 5.08 8.30
CA LEU A 49 -1.66 4.27 9.52
C LEU A 49 -0.50 3.28 9.49
N GLU A 50 0.21 3.17 10.61
CA GLU A 50 1.32 2.24 10.83
C GLU A 50 0.99 1.40 12.06
N LEU A 51 1.30 0.11 12.02
CA LEU A 51 1.03 -0.81 13.11
C LEU A 51 2.19 -1.79 13.26
N ASP A 52 2.83 -1.77 14.42
CA ASP A 52 3.79 -2.80 14.80
C ASP A 52 3.06 -4.14 14.96
N LEU A 53 3.38 -5.10 14.08
CA LEU A 53 2.77 -6.42 14.11
C LEU A 53 3.49 -7.30 15.15
N PRO A 54 2.78 -7.78 16.18
CA PRO A 54 3.36 -8.72 17.12
C PRO A 54 3.51 -10.11 16.50
N SER A 55 4.29 -10.96 17.17
CA SER A 55 4.69 -12.27 16.65
C SER A 55 3.56 -13.31 16.58
N THR A 56 2.47 -13.09 17.32
CA THR A 56 1.36 -14.02 17.40
C THR A 56 0.01 -13.36 17.15
N TRP A 57 -0.94 -14.17 16.70
CA TRP A 57 -2.33 -13.75 16.50
C TRP A 57 -2.99 -13.28 17.81
N GLU A 58 -2.70 -13.95 18.92
CA GLU A 58 -3.22 -13.62 20.24
C GLU A 58 -2.72 -12.25 20.72
N GLU A 59 -1.43 -11.96 20.53
CA GLU A 59 -0.85 -10.65 20.84
C GLU A 59 -1.45 -9.56 19.95
N TYR A 60 -1.64 -9.84 18.64
CA TYR A 60 -2.31 -8.92 17.73
C TYR A 60 -3.75 -8.62 18.18
N LEU A 61 -4.51 -9.63 18.59
CA LEU A 61 -5.84 -9.38 19.14
C LEU A 61 -5.81 -8.63 20.48
N GLY A 62 -4.70 -8.73 21.23
CA GLY A 62 -4.45 -8.04 22.49
C GLY A 62 -4.29 -6.53 22.34
N ILE A 63 -3.65 -6.07 21.25
CA ILE A 63 -3.49 -4.63 20.97
C ILE A 63 -4.80 -3.96 20.53
N LEU A 64 -5.79 -4.73 20.06
CA LEU A 64 -7.09 -4.21 19.65
C LEU A 64 -8.00 -3.87 20.84
N SER A 65 -8.79 -2.79 20.71
CA SER A 65 -9.88 -2.51 21.65
C SER A 65 -10.87 -3.68 21.75
N SER A 66 -11.53 -3.84 22.89
CA SER A 66 -12.52 -4.92 23.11
C SER A 66 -13.60 -4.98 22.02
N LYS A 67 -14.04 -3.81 21.52
CA LYS A 67 -15.00 -3.71 20.41
C LYS A 67 -14.41 -4.26 19.11
N GLN A 68 -13.19 -3.85 18.74
CA GLN A 68 -12.52 -4.31 17.51
C GLN A 68 -12.18 -5.79 17.57
N ARG A 69 -11.66 -6.28 18.70
CA ARG A 69 -11.39 -7.71 18.90
C ARG A 69 -12.66 -8.56 18.72
N HIS A 70 -13.79 -8.12 19.28
CA HIS A 70 -15.07 -8.81 19.07
C HIS A 70 -15.50 -8.77 17.61
N GLU A 71 -15.34 -7.63 16.95
CA GLU A 71 -15.70 -7.43 15.55
C GLU A 71 -14.89 -8.33 14.59
N VAL A 72 -13.58 -8.43 14.80
CA VAL A 72 -12.70 -9.34 14.04
C VAL A 72 -13.16 -10.79 14.20
N ARG A 73 -13.34 -11.26 15.45
CA ARG A 73 -13.82 -12.63 15.74
C ARG A 73 -15.19 -12.90 15.13
N ARG A 74 -16.11 -11.94 15.22
CA ARG A 74 -17.45 -12.04 14.64
C ARG A 74 -17.40 -12.15 13.12
N LYS A 75 -16.54 -11.38 12.44
CA LYS A 75 -16.36 -11.44 10.98
C LYS A 75 -15.77 -12.78 10.54
N LEU A 76 -14.72 -13.26 11.20
CA LEU A 76 -14.10 -14.55 10.90
C LEU A 76 -15.09 -15.71 11.07
N ARG A 77 -15.83 -15.74 12.18
CA ARG A 77 -16.86 -16.78 12.40
C ARG A 77 -17.94 -16.74 11.32
N ARG A 78 -18.46 -15.56 11.00
CA ARG A 78 -19.49 -15.41 9.95
C ARG A 78 -18.99 -15.81 8.57
N LEU A 79 -17.71 -15.61 8.28
CA LEU A 79 -17.09 -16.05 7.03
C LEU A 79 -17.02 -17.58 6.98
N GLN A 80 -16.59 -18.23 8.06
CA GLN A 80 -16.55 -19.69 8.18
C GLN A 80 -17.94 -20.34 8.13
N GLU A 81 -18.98 -19.67 8.65
CA GLU A 81 -20.37 -20.11 8.55
C GLU A 81 -20.91 -20.14 7.11
N LYS A 82 -20.23 -19.49 6.15
CA LYS A 82 -20.70 -19.39 4.76
C LYS A 82 -20.25 -20.52 3.85
N GLY A 83 -19.19 -21.24 4.20
CA GLY A 83 -18.61 -22.29 3.35
C GLY A 83 -17.15 -22.54 3.69
N GLU A 84 -16.48 -23.31 2.82
CA GLU A 84 -15.06 -23.59 2.95
C GLU A 84 -14.24 -22.36 2.57
N VAL A 85 -13.41 -21.88 3.50
CA VAL A 85 -12.63 -20.66 3.32
C VAL A 85 -11.17 -21.03 3.07
N HIS A 86 -10.62 -20.56 1.96
CA HIS A 86 -9.20 -20.67 1.67
C HIS A 86 -8.60 -19.28 1.41
N TYR A 87 -7.38 -19.05 1.90
CA TYR A 87 -6.62 -17.85 1.61
C TYR A 87 -5.26 -18.26 1.09
N ARG A 88 -4.87 -17.72 -0.07
CA ARG A 88 -3.59 -18.00 -0.69
C ARG A 88 -2.90 -16.71 -1.09
N THR A 89 -1.57 -16.71 -0.98
CA THR A 89 -0.71 -15.61 -1.42
C THR A 89 -0.05 -15.99 -2.74
N VAL A 90 -0.04 -15.07 -3.69
CA VAL A 90 0.58 -15.23 -5.00
C VAL A 90 1.75 -14.27 -5.11
N GLU A 91 2.92 -14.84 -5.36
CA GLU A 91 4.19 -14.13 -5.46
C GLU A 91 4.91 -14.52 -6.75
N GLY A 92 5.88 -13.69 -7.16
CA GLY A 92 6.64 -13.89 -8.39
C GLY A 92 5.93 -13.40 -9.65
N SER A 93 6.73 -12.98 -10.63
CA SER A 93 6.24 -12.22 -11.79
C SER A 93 5.20 -12.96 -12.64
N GLU A 94 5.40 -14.25 -12.92
CA GLU A 94 4.47 -15.01 -13.77
C GLU A 94 3.14 -15.28 -13.06
N SER A 95 3.20 -15.76 -11.82
CA SER A 95 2.00 -16.02 -11.02
C SER A 95 1.17 -14.76 -10.77
N VAL A 96 1.83 -13.62 -10.48
CA VAL A 96 1.15 -12.31 -10.32
C VAL A 96 0.44 -11.91 -11.60
N ARG A 97 1.05 -12.15 -12.77
CA ARG A 97 0.45 -11.82 -14.06
C ARG A 97 -0.86 -12.58 -14.31
N GLU A 98 -0.97 -13.81 -13.80
CA GLU A 98 -2.19 -14.61 -13.93
C GLU A 98 -3.34 -14.09 -13.05
N VAL A 99 -3.03 -13.46 -11.91
CA VAL A 99 -4.04 -13.01 -10.93
C VAL A 99 -4.31 -11.51 -10.93
N ILE A 100 -3.51 -10.70 -11.62
CA ILE A 100 -3.71 -9.24 -11.67
C ILE A 100 -5.06 -8.86 -12.29
N ASP A 101 -5.54 -9.63 -13.28
CA ASP A 101 -6.86 -9.42 -13.89
C ASP A 101 -7.99 -9.65 -12.89
N LEU A 102 -7.84 -10.66 -12.04
CA LEU A 102 -8.78 -10.96 -10.97
C LEU A 102 -8.79 -9.85 -9.92
N PHE A 103 -7.62 -9.34 -9.53
CA PHE A 103 -7.53 -8.19 -8.64
C PHE A 103 -8.23 -6.96 -9.24
N LEU A 104 -7.95 -6.61 -10.50
CA LEU A 104 -8.54 -5.44 -11.16
C LEU A 104 -10.06 -5.57 -11.30
N LYS A 105 -10.56 -6.80 -11.55
CA LYS A 105 -12.00 -7.09 -11.53
C LYS A 105 -12.61 -6.78 -10.16
N PHE A 106 -12.08 -7.36 -9.08
CA PHE A 106 -12.61 -7.10 -7.73
C PHE A 106 -12.41 -5.64 -7.29
N PHE A 107 -11.33 -5.00 -7.70
CA PHE A 107 -11.10 -3.59 -7.43
C PHE A 107 -12.24 -2.74 -8.02
N ARG A 108 -12.61 -3.00 -9.28
CA ARG A 108 -13.73 -2.34 -9.96
C ARG A 108 -15.07 -2.61 -9.29
N GLU A 109 -15.35 -3.89 -8.98
CA GLU A 109 -16.63 -4.30 -8.37
C GLU A 109 -16.78 -3.86 -6.91
N SER A 110 -15.69 -3.52 -6.22
CA SER A 110 -15.73 -3.25 -4.79
C SER A 110 -16.48 -1.96 -4.41
N ARG A 111 -16.49 -0.94 -5.28
CA ARG A 111 -17.27 0.31 -5.10
C ARG A 111 -17.44 1.05 -6.44
N GLU A 112 -18.56 1.76 -6.61
CA GLU A 112 -18.88 2.53 -7.83
C GLU A 112 -17.86 3.65 -8.13
N ASP A 113 -17.34 4.32 -7.10
CA ASP A 113 -16.28 5.33 -7.24
C ASP A 113 -14.97 4.75 -7.78
N LYS A 114 -14.69 3.47 -7.49
CA LYS A 114 -13.51 2.75 -7.99
C LYS A 114 -13.65 2.34 -9.45
N GLU A 115 -14.86 2.11 -9.94
CA GLU A 115 -15.09 1.86 -11.37
C GLU A 115 -14.74 3.10 -12.19
N ILE A 116 -15.20 4.27 -11.75
CA ILE A 116 -14.86 5.57 -12.37
C ILE A 116 -13.37 5.86 -12.23
N PHE A 117 -12.76 5.49 -11.09
CA PHE A 117 -11.33 5.62 -10.89
C PHE A 117 -10.52 4.76 -11.87
N LEU A 118 -10.93 3.53 -12.15
CA LEU A 118 -10.12 2.56 -12.89
C LEU A 118 -10.19 2.75 -14.41
N THR A 119 -9.70 3.89 -14.90
CA THR A 119 -9.55 4.15 -16.34
C THR A 119 -8.55 3.18 -16.99
N LYS A 120 -8.62 3.01 -18.32
CA LYS A 120 -7.66 2.19 -19.09
C LYS A 120 -6.19 2.53 -18.79
N GLY A 121 -5.88 3.82 -18.60
CA GLY A 121 -4.54 4.26 -18.24
C GLY A 121 -4.09 3.78 -16.86
N ARG A 122 -5.00 3.83 -15.86
CA ARG A 122 -4.74 3.33 -14.51
C ARG A 122 -4.63 1.81 -14.47
N GLU A 123 -5.43 1.07 -15.24
CA GLU A 123 -5.25 -0.38 -15.37
C GLU A 123 -3.87 -0.73 -15.94
N SER A 124 -3.44 -0.04 -16.99
CA SER A 124 -2.10 -0.22 -17.57
C SER A 124 -1.01 0.10 -16.55
N PHE A 125 -1.22 1.12 -15.72
CA PHE A 125 -0.32 1.45 -14.62
C PHE A 125 -0.25 0.33 -13.58
N PHE A 126 -1.39 -0.17 -13.07
CA PHE A 126 -1.42 -1.28 -12.09
C PHE A 126 -0.73 -2.52 -12.63
N ARG A 127 -0.93 -2.88 -13.91
CA ARG A 127 -0.23 -4.01 -14.53
C ARG A 127 1.28 -3.81 -14.59
N SER A 128 1.71 -2.60 -14.93
CA SER A 128 3.13 -2.26 -15.02
C SER A 128 3.78 -2.25 -13.64
N LEU A 129 3.10 -1.68 -12.65
CA LEU A 129 3.50 -1.66 -11.25
C LEU A 129 3.62 -3.09 -10.71
N ALA A 130 2.58 -3.91 -10.90
CA ALA A 130 2.55 -5.28 -10.42
C ALA A 130 3.71 -6.10 -11.03
N LYS A 131 3.93 -5.97 -12.34
CA LYS A 131 5.05 -6.63 -13.02
C LYS A 131 6.41 -6.19 -12.47
N ALA A 132 6.61 -4.88 -12.30
CA ALA A 132 7.88 -4.33 -11.82
C ALA A 132 8.17 -4.76 -10.38
N MET A 133 7.20 -4.64 -9.48
CA MET A 133 7.39 -4.96 -8.05
C MET A 133 7.50 -6.47 -7.81
N ALA A 134 6.74 -7.29 -8.55
CA ALA A 134 6.87 -8.75 -8.47
C ALA A 134 8.23 -9.26 -8.98
N LYS A 135 8.87 -8.56 -9.92
CA LYS A 135 10.22 -8.89 -10.39
C LYS A 135 11.27 -8.69 -9.29
N GLU A 136 11.07 -7.70 -8.44
CA GLU A 136 11.95 -7.38 -7.30
C GLU A 136 11.54 -8.12 -6.02
N SER A 137 10.61 -9.08 -6.10
CA SER A 137 10.05 -9.81 -4.95
C SER A 137 9.42 -8.91 -3.88
N LEU A 138 8.93 -7.73 -4.27
CA LEU A 138 8.29 -6.76 -3.37
C LEU A 138 6.77 -6.87 -3.37
N LEU A 139 6.18 -7.64 -4.29
CA LEU A 139 4.72 -7.71 -4.43
C LEU A 139 4.21 -9.09 -4.05
N SER A 140 3.14 -9.09 -3.25
CA SER A 140 2.27 -10.24 -3.05
C SER A 140 0.82 -9.88 -3.33
N ILE A 141 0.07 -10.84 -3.91
CA ILE A 141 -1.38 -10.73 -4.10
C ILE A 141 -2.06 -11.80 -3.28
N GLY A 142 -2.83 -11.39 -2.28
CA GLY A 142 -3.65 -12.29 -1.46
C GLY A 142 -5.01 -12.52 -2.11
N ILE A 143 -5.42 -13.78 -2.27
CA ILE A 143 -6.73 -14.17 -2.78
C ILE A 143 -7.50 -14.89 -1.69
N LEU A 144 -8.71 -14.41 -1.40
CA LEU A 144 -9.67 -15.06 -0.53
C LEU A 144 -10.66 -15.85 -1.39
N GLU A 145 -10.83 -17.13 -1.08
CA GLU A 145 -11.71 -18.06 -1.77
C GLU A 145 -12.77 -18.60 -0.80
N LEU A 146 -14.01 -18.70 -1.30
CA LEU A 146 -15.14 -19.32 -0.63
C LEU A 146 -15.69 -20.43 -1.53
N ASP A 147 -15.72 -21.67 -1.05
CA ASP A 147 -16.11 -22.85 -1.82
C ASP A 147 -15.35 -22.93 -3.17
N ALA A 148 -14.03 -22.77 -3.11
CA ALA A 148 -13.10 -22.72 -4.25
C ALA A 148 -13.32 -21.59 -5.27
N LYS A 149 -14.17 -20.59 -4.95
CA LYS A 149 -14.40 -19.42 -5.78
C LYS A 149 -13.71 -18.21 -5.18
N PRO A 150 -12.87 -17.48 -5.93
CA PRO A 150 -12.34 -16.21 -5.48
C PRO A 150 -13.48 -15.22 -5.18
N VAL A 151 -13.41 -14.56 -4.03
CA VAL A 151 -14.41 -13.59 -3.56
C VAL A 151 -13.80 -12.23 -3.19
N ALA A 152 -12.49 -12.19 -2.92
CA ALA A 152 -11.77 -10.95 -2.70
C ALA A 152 -10.29 -11.09 -3.07
N ALA A 153 -9.65 -9.96 -3.35
CA ALA A 153 -8.21 -9.88 -3.55
C ALA A 153 -7.64 -8.64 -2.86
N ILE A 154 -6.40 -8.75 -2.38
CA ILE A 154 -5.60 -7.65 -1.86
C ILE A 154 -4.24 -7.64 -2.55
N MET A 155 -3.70 -6.45 -2.77
CA MET A 155 -2.35 -6.23 -3.31
C MET A 155 -1.51 -5.61 -2.21
N CYS A 156 -0.42 -6.27 -1.82
CA CYS A 156 0.44 -5.87 -0.73
C CYS A 156 1.88 -5.69 -1.23
N PHE A 157 2.62 -4.76 -0.62
CA PHE A 157 4.00 -4.49 -0.96
C PHE A 157 4.90 -4.74 0.25
N ASP A 158 5.67 -5.82 0.21
CA ASP A 158 6.61 -6.17 1.28
C ASP A 158 7.97 -5.49 1.02
N TYR A 159 8.38 -4.63 1.94
CA TYR A 159 9.65 -3.92 1.88
C TYR A 159 10.18 -3.59 3.29
N ASN A 160 11.42 -4.03 3.58
CA ASN A 160 12.11 -3.78 4.86
C ASN A 160 11.25 -4.11 6.09
N ASP A 161 10.78 -5.36 6.17
CA ASP A 161 9.95 -5.87 7.29
C ASP A 161 8.62 -5.12 7.48
N THR A 162 8.14 -4.43 6.43
CA THR A 162 6.87 -3.69 6.41
C THR A 162 6.05 -4.10 5.19
N VAL A 163 4.75 -4.35 5.37
CA VAL A 163 3.80 -4.80 4.32
C VAL A 163 2.68 -3.79 4.10
#